data_AF-A0A499VUX3-F1
#
_entry.id   AF-A0A499VUX3-F1
#
_cell.length_a   1.000
_cell.length_b   1.000
_cell.length_c   1.000
_cell.angle_alpha   90.00
_cell.angle_beta   90.00
_cell.angle_gamma   90.00
#
_symmetry.space_group_name_H-M   'P 1'
#
loop_
_entity.id
_entity.type
_entity.pdbx_description
1 polymer ?
#
loop_
_entity_poly.entity_id
_entity_poly.type
_entity_poly.pdbx_seq_one_letter_code
_entity_poly.pdbx_strand_id
1 'polypeptide(L)'
;MDRVQAPGSYRRHGEAPGSRHQYAAAQPFGLRPARGATAPLDPAASSAPAAAGTPASGGGGGGGSAAEPETKETTKAPENTAAVAVQQLDARDPGRHICYRAYVAGKGWTDPECDGTMAGTVGQNLPIKALNIAVSGTKGTAGSAFVHDPESTNGKGHYNAPWSGKVDGIDNYIGSTKKDAPSMLGFVINVQDGVVCQTAHVHNEGWHGLGCDEPGGDHWIFGGTLSNDLWLEAVKFTV
;
A
#
# COMPACT_ATOMS: atom_id res chain seq x y z
N MET A 1 51.53 8.63 65.33
CA MET A 1 50.52 7.59 65.60
C MET A 1 49.30 7.85 64.73
N ASP A 2 48.67 6.78 64.28
CA ASP A 2 47.80 6.58 63.11
C ASP A 2 46.70 7.60 62.78
N ARG A 3 46.52 7.78 61.46
CA ARG A 3 45.32 8.29 60.79
C ARG A 3 44.50 7.10 60.28
N VAL A 4 43.25 6.94 60.70
CA VAL A 4 42.12 6.57 59.84
C VAL A 4 40.85 7.22 60.40
N GLN A 5 40.22 8.08 59.62
CA GLN A 5 38.94 8.73 59.92
C GLN A 5 37.91 8.26 58.90
N ALA A 6 36.87 7.58 59.38
CA ALA A 6 35.65 7.32 58.63
C ALA A 6 34.72 8.55 58.69
N PRO A 7 33.79 8.67 57.73
CA PRO A 7 32.45 9.07 58.13
C PRO A 7 31.38 8.18 57.48
N GLY A 8 30.62 7.49 58.32
CA GLY A 8 29.32 6.93 57.98
C GLY A 8 28.25 7.78 58.66
N SER A 9 27.30 8.28 57.87
CA SER A 9 26.07 8.91 58.37
C SER A 9 24.89 8.50 57.49
N TYR A 10 23.98 7.72 58.07
CA TYR A 10 22.58 8.07 58.31
C TYR A 10 21.70 6.80 58.39
N ARG A 11 20.95 6.65 59.49
CA ARG A 11 19.93 5.62 59.69
C ARG A 11 18.52 6.21 59.48
N ARG A 12 17.62 5.27 59.15
CA ARG A 12 16.13 5.23 59.31
C ARG A 12 15.37 5.70 58.06
N HIS A 13 14.30 5.06 57.58
CA HIS A 13 13.33 4.05 58.06
C HIS A 13 13.02 3.10 56.84
N GLY A 14 12.66 1.82 56.91
CA GLY A 14 11.56 1.17 57.64
C GLY A 14 10.32 1.00 56.73
N GLU A 15 10.16 -0.19 56.10
CA GLU A 15 8.94 -0.97 55.70
C GLU A 15 7.64 -0.28 55.19
N ALA A 16 6.79 -0.79 54.29
CA ALA A 16 6.49 -2.06 53.58
C ALA A 16 5.38 -1.74 52.50
N PRO A 17 4.52 -2.66 51.98
CA PRO A 17 4.62 -4.03 51.49
C PRO A 17 4.17 -4.15 50.00
N GLY A 18 4.16 -5.38 49.46
CA GLY A 18 3.96 -5.67 48.04
C GLY A 18 2.54 -5.56 47.46
N SER A 19 2.48 -5.63 46.13
CA SER A 19 1.31 -6.10 45.38
C SER A 19 1.78 -6.85 44.13
N ARG A 20 1.75 -8.19 44.22
CA ARG A 20 1.77 -9.09 43.07
C ARG A 20 0.59 -8.70 42.17
N HIS A 21 0.86 -8.09 41.03
CA HIS A 21 -0.12 -8.07 39.96
C HIS A 21 -0.18 -9.48 39.38
N GLN A 22 -1.22 -10.19 39.81
CA GLN A 22 -1.64 -11.46 39.25
C GLN A 22 -1.96 -11.22 37.76
N TYR A 23 -1.20 -11.90 36.88
CA TYR A 23 -1.63 -12.13 35.52
C TYR A 23 -2.95 -12.90 35.59
N ALA A 24 -4.05 -12.27 35.18
CA ALA A 24 -5.30 -12.95 34.95
C ALA A 24 -5.09 -13.93 33.78
N ALA A 25 -5.16 -15.22 34.08
CA ALA A 25 -5.16 -16.28 33.10
C ALA A 25 -6.39 -16.14 32.19
N ALA A 26 -6.15 -16.11 30.87
CA ALA A 26 -7.19 -16.24 29.87
C ALA A 26 -7.93 -17.57 30.09
N GLN A 27 -9.24 -17.51 30.27
CA GLN A 27 -10.08 -18.69 30.32
C GLN A 27 -10.20 -19.30 28.92
N PRO A 28 -10.11 -20.64 28.76
CA PRO A 28 -10.31 -21.28 27.47
C PRO A 28 -11.80 -21.24 27.10
N PHE A 29 -12.13 -20.52 26.03
CA PHE A 29 -13.45 -20.60 25.41
C PHE A 29 -13.69 -22.04 24.92
N GLY A 30 -14.76 -22.64 25.44
CA GLY A 30 -15.16 -24.00 25.15
C GLY A 30 -15.47 -24.23 23.66
N LEU A 31 -14.92 -25.31 23.13
CA LEU A 31 -15.24 -25.91 21.84
C LEU A 31 -16.73 -26.30 21.80
N ARG A 32 -17.49 -25.78 20.84
CA ARG A 32 -18.76 -26.39 20.39
C ARG A 32 -18.51 -27.10 19.05
N PRO A 33 -19.04 -28.32 18.84
CA PRO A 33 -18.82 -29.07 17.62
C PRO A 33 -19.65 -28.55 16.44
N ALA A 34 -19.07 -28.67 15.25
CA ALA A 34 -19.58 -28.25 13.96
C ALA A 34 -20.83 -29.02 13.50
N ARG A 35 -21.70 -28.33 12.75
CA ARG A 35 -22.61 -28.94 11.78
C ARG A 35 -22.49 -28.20 10.47
N GLY A 36 -22.38 -28.98 9.40
CA GLY A 36 -21.94 -28.54 8.09
C GLY A 36 -22.94 -27.70 7.31
N ALA A 37 -22.39 -26.93 6.39
CA ALA A 37 -23.09 -26.38 5.25
C ALA A 37 -22.10 -26.32 4.07
N THR A 38 -22.30 -27.30 3.18
CA THR A 38 -22.02 -27.35 1.73
C THR A 38 -21.28 -26.19 1.06
N ALA A 39 -20.25 -26.56 0.29
CA ALA A 39 -19.51 -25.73 -0.66
C ALA A 39 -20.40 -25.11 -1.76
N PRO A 40 -20.09 -23.89 -2.24
CA PRO A 40 -20.62 -23.40 -3.51
C PRO A 40 -19.83 -23.98 -4.69
N LEU A 41 -20.59 -24.39 -5.70
CA LEU A 41 -20.16 -24.91 -6.99
C LEU A 41 -19.58 -23.78 -7.87
N ASP A 42 -18.53 -24.14 -8.61
CA ASP A 42 -17.94 -23.33 -9.69
C ASP A 42 -18.97 -22.93 -10.77
N PRO A 43 -18.93 -21.70 -11.29
CA PRO A 43 -19.48 -21.41 -12.60
C PRO A 43 -18.42 -21.61 -13.68
N ALA A 44 -18.65 -22.70 -14.42
CA ALA A 44 -18.22 -23.04 -15.76
C ALA A 44 -17.64 -21.91 -16.64
N ALA A 45 -16.52 -22.28 -17.28
CA ALA A 45 -15.97 -21.63 -18.47
C ALA A 45 -17.03 -21.46 -19.57
N SER A 46 -17.16 -20.23 -20.08
CA SER A 46 -17.92 -19.94 -21.28
C SER A 46 -16.97 -19.95 -22.49
N SER A 47 -17.12 -20.96 -23.33
CA SER A 47 -16.42 -21.12 -24.60
C SER A 47 -17.02 -20.21 -25.68
N ALA A 48 -16.25 -19.26 -26.19
CA ALA A 48 -16.54 -18.55 -27.43
C ALA A 48 -16.14 -19.42 -28.64
N PRO A 49 -16.96 -19.49 -29.72
CA PRO A 49 -16.57 -20.22 -30.91
C PRO A 49 -15.70 -19.34 -31.83
N ALA A 50 -14.66 -19.96 -32.37
CA ALA A 50 -13.83 -19.45 -33.45
C ALA A 50 -14.62 -19.37 -34.76
N ALA A 51 -14.46 -18.28 -35.51
CA ALA A 51 -14.79 -18.21 -36.93
C ALA A 51 -13.49 -18.15 -37.74
N ALA A 52 -13.41 -19.06 -38.71
CA ALA A 52 -12.29 -19.29 -39.61
C ALA A 52 -12.13 -18.22 -40.69
N GLY A 53 -10.92 -18.12 -41.24
CA GLY A 53 -10.61 -17.41 -42.50
C GLY A 53 -11.37 -17.99 -43.70
N THR A 54 -11.28 -17.46 -44.93
CA THR A 54 -10.08 -17.11 -45.71
C THR A 54 -10.53 -16.34 -47.01
N PRO A 55 -9.73 -16.10 -48.09
CA PRO A 55 -9.22 -14.79 -48.53
C PRO A 55 -9.61 -14.34 -49.97
N ALA A 56 -9.18 -13.15 -50.41
CA ALA A 56 -8.81 -12.77 -51.80
C ALA A 56 -8.33 -11.29 -51.79
N SER A 57 -7.10 -10.90 -52.14
CA SER A 57 -6.31 -10.96 -53.40
C SER A 57 -6.56 -9.79 -54.37
N GLY A 58 -5.45 -9.11 -54.73
CA GLY A 58 -5.29 -8.10 -55.80
C GLY A 58 -5.05 -6.68 -55.26
N GLY A 59 -4.02 -5.90 -55.58
CA GLY A 59 -2.95 -5.99 -56.59
C GLY A 59 -2.78 -4.62 -57.28
N GLY A 60 -1.62 -3.96 -57.11
CA GLY A 60 -1.19 -2.72 -57.81
C GLY A 60 -1.75 -1.41 -57.23
N GLY A 61 -1.03 -0.32 -56.99
CA GLY A 61 0.20 0.20 -57.58
C GLY A 61 -0.08 1.66 -57.99
N GLY A 62 0.62 2.65 -57.42
CA GLY A 62 0.47 4.05 -57.84
C GLY A 62 0.91 5.07 -56.79
N GLY A 63 2.08 5.66 -57.00
CA GLY A 63 2.64 6.71 -56.16
C GLY A 63 1.87 8.03 -56.27
N GLY A 64 1.99 8.81 -55.20
CA GLY A 64 1.47 10.17 -55.10
C GLY A 64 1.83 10.71 -53.72
N SER A 65 2.99 11.38 -53.65
CA SER A 65 3.42 12.14 -52.48
C SER A 65 2.40 13.26 -52.24
N ALA A 66 1.41 13.00 -51.39
CA ALA A 66 0.52 14.02 -50.86
C ALA A 66 1.12 14.47 -49.53
N ALA A 67 1.38 15.77 -49.42
CA ALA A 67 1.85 16.43 -48.22
C ALA A 67 1.01 15.97 -47.01
N GLU A 68 1.70 15.52 -45.97
CA GLU A 68 1.08 15.27 -44.67
C GLU A 68 0.45 16.58 -44.18
N PRO A 69 -0.85 16.59 -43.85
CA PRO A 69 -1.38 17.66 -43.04
C PRO A 69 -0.77 17.49 -41.65
N GLU A 70 -0.18 18.56 -41.11
CA GLU A 70 0.33 18.61 -39.75
C GLU A 70 -0.71 18.02 -38.79
N THR A 71 -0.37 16.87 -38.22
CA THR A 71 -1.11 16.27 -37.12
C THR A 71 -1.09 17.26 -35.97
N LYS A 72 -2.20 17.97 -35.79
CA LYS A 72 -2.56 18.57 -34.50
C LYS A 72 -2.39 17.47 -33.46
N GLU A 73 -1.45 17.67 -32.54
CA GLU A 73 -1.31 16.81 -31.37
C GLU A 73 -2.67 16.68 -30.68
N THR A 74 -3.29 15.52 -30.85
CA THR A 74 -4.40 15.08 -30.03
C THR A 74 -3.91 15.08 -28.60
N THR A 75 -4.46 15.97 -27.78
CA THR A 75 -4.37 15.94 -26.32
C THR A 75 -4.64 14.50 -25.84
N LYS A 76 -3.57 13.83 -25.41
CA LYS A 76 -3.63 12.48 -24.82
C LYS A 76 -4.73 12.49 -23.76
N ALA A 77 -5.69 11.57 -23.86
CA ALA A 77 -6.70 11.39 -22.82
C ALA A 77 -6.00 11.30 -21.45
N PRO A 78 -6.55 11.91 -20.39
CA PRO A 78 -5.93 11.85 -19.07
C PRO A 78 -5.67 10.38 -18.73
N GLU A 79 -4.46 10.09 -18.28
CA GLU A 79 -4.09 8.74 -17.86
C GLU A 79 -5.07 8.29 -16.77
N ASN A 80 -5.41 6.99 -16.73
CA ASN A 80 -6.29 6.42 -15.70
C ASN A 80 -5.56 6.42 -14.34
N THR A 81 -5.44 7.58 -13.70
CA THR A 81 -4.70 7.80 -12.46
C THR A 81 -5.59 7.79 -11.23
N ALA A 82 -4.97 7.73 -10.05
CA ALA A 82 -5.68 7.85 -8.79
C ALA A 82 -6.44 9.19 -8.66
N ALA A 83 -5.84 10.29 -9.12
CA ALA A 83 -6.47 11.61 -9.12
C ALA A 83 -7.72 11.67 -9.99
N VAL A 84 -7.70 11.05 -11.17
CA VAL A 84 -8.88 10.97 -12.04
C VAL A 84 -9.98 10.16 -11.36
N ALA A 85 -9.64 9.00 -10.79
CA ALA A 85 -10.59 8.14 -10.11
C ALA A 85 -11.23 8.80 -8.88
N VAL A 86 -10.44 9.50 -8.04
CA VAL A 86 -10.97 10.14 -6.82
C VAL A 86 -11.86 11.33 -7.15
N GLN A 87 -11.50 12.14 -8.16
CA GLN A 87 -12.34 13.27 -8.59
C GLN A 87 -13.68 12.79 -9.18
N GLN A 88 -13.66 11.69 -9.95
CA GLN A 88 -14.88 11.08 -10.46
C GLN A 88 -15.73 10.46 -9.35
N LEU A 89 -15.12 9.99 -8.25
CA LEU A 89 -15.82 9.45 -7.08
C LEU A 89 -16.46 10.55 -6.26
N ASP A 90 -15.70 11.58 -5.92
CA ASP A 90 -16.22 12.74 -5.19
C ASP A 90 -17.36 13.45 -5.95
N ALA A 91 -17.30 13.50 -7.29
CA ALA A 91 -18.37 14.10 -8.09
C ALA A 91 -19.70 13.33 -8.03
N ARG A 92 -19.67 12.01 -7.80
CA ARG A 92 -20.87 11.15 -7.72
C ARG A 92 -21.32 10.89 -6.30
N ASP A 93 -20.38 10.90 -5.35
CA ASP A 93 -20.57 10.65 -3.93
C ASP A 93 -19.63 11.61 -3.17
N PRO A 94 -20.07 12.84 -2.86
CA PRO A 94 -19.19 13.82 -2.23
C PRO A 94 -18.79 13.40 -0.81
N GLY A 95 -17.49 13.39 -0.53
CA GLY A 95 -17.03 12.89 0.76
C GLY A 95 -15.53 12.65 0.86
N ARG A 96 -15.15 11.95 1.93
CA ARG A 96 -13.78 11.46 2.10
C ARG A 96 -13.60 10.19 1.28
N HIS A 97 -12.70 10.25 0.31
CA HIS A 97 -12.32 9.10 -0.49
C HIS A 97 -10.81 9.02 -0.66
N ILE A 98 -10.32 7.80 -0.81
CA ILE A 98 -8.94 7.52 -1.20
C ILE A 98 -8.93 6.56 -2.38
N CYS A 99 -8.33 6.99 -3.48
CA CYS A 99 -8.09 6.14 -4.64
C CYS A 99 -6.59 5.96 -4.87
N TYR A 100 -6.21 4.80 -5.37
CA TYR A 100 -4.82 4.40 -5.50
C TYR A 100 -4.62 3.31 -6.56
N ARG A 101 -3.44 3.28 -7.15
CA ARG A 101 -2.98 2.19 -8.03
C ARG A 101 -1.56 1.79 -7.69
N ALA A 102 -1.23 0.54 -7.98
CA ALA A 102 0.10 -0.02 -7.73
C ALA A 102 0.88 -0.17 -9.03
N TYR A 103 2.16 0.19 -9.01
CA TYR A 103 3.09 -0.20 -10.06
C TYR A 103 3.70 -1.55 -9.69
N VAL A 104 3.25 -2.61 -10.36
CA VAL A 104 3.69 -3.99 -10.12
C VAL A 104 4.82 -4.34 -11.08
N ALA A 105 5.91 -4.89 -10.55
CA ALA A 105 7.07 -5.29 -11.36
C ALA A 105 6.64 -6.24 -12.49
N GLY A 106 7.08 -5.93 -13.72
CA GLY A 106 6.75 -6.72 -14.92
C GLY A 106 5.33 -6.53 -15.48
N LYS A 107 4.45 -5.80 -14.78
CA LYS A 107 3.07 -5.52 -15.24
C LYS A 107 2.82 -4.03 -15.48
N GLY A 108 3.49 -3.15 -14.75
CA GLY A 108 3.25 -1.72 -14.79
C GLY A 108 2.15 -1.29 -13.83
N TRP A 109 1.50 -0.16 -14.12
CA TRP A 109 0.40 0.35 -13.31
C TRP A 109 -0.83 -0.55 -13.43
N THR A 110 -1.42 -0.91 -12.29
CA THR A 110 -2.79 -1.45 -12.24
C THR A 110 -3.80 -0.34 -12.52
N ASP A 111 -5.04 -0.73 -12.77
CA ASP A 111 -6.16 0.21 -12.71
C ASP A 111 -6.26 0.84 -11.29
N PRO A 112 -6.80 2.07 -11.19
CA PRO A 112 -7.04 2.71 -9.91
C PRO A 112 -8.22 2.07 -9.20
N GLU A 113 -8.00 1.78 -7.92
CA GLU A 113 -8.95 1.21 -6.99
C GLU A 113 -9.21 2.21 -5.87
N CYS A 114 -10.39 2.17 -5.25
CA CYS A 114 -10.77 3.11 -4.20
C CYS A 114 -11.29 2.38 -2.95
N ASP A 115 -11.16 3.03 -1.81
CA ASP A 115 -11.86 2.73 -0.54
C ASP A 115 -11.96 1.23 -0.20
N GLY A 116 -10.83 0.67 0.22
CA GLY A 116 -10.70 -0.71 0.68
C GLY A 116 -10.57 -1.75 -0.42
N THR A 117 -10.70 -1.35 -1.69
CA THR A 117 -10.51 -2.26 -2.83
C THR A 117 -9.03 -2.55 -3.09
N MET A 118 -8.69 -3.79 -3.43
CA MET A 118 -7.29 -4.22 -3.52
C MET A 118 -6.58 -3.66 -4.75
N ALA A 119 -5.48 -2.93 -4.56
CA ALA A 119 -4.52 -2.63 -5.62
C ALA A 119 -3.28 -3.52 -5.54
N GLY A 120 -2.80 -4.01 -6.68
CA GLY A 120 -1.63 -4.90 -6.78
C GLY A 120 -1.99 -6.32 -7.21
N THR A 121 -1.17 -7.29 -6.83
CA THR A 121 -1.40 -8.72 -7.12
C THR A 121 -1.13 -9.55 -5.88
N VAL A 122 -1.86 -10.64 -5.67
CA VAL A 122 -1.62 -11.56 -4.55
C VAL A 122 -1.09 -12.89 -5.08
N GLY A 123 -0.04 -13.42 -4.47
CA GLY A 123 0.46 -14.78 -4.74
C GLY A 123 1.14 -14.95 -6.10
N GLN A 124 1.48 -13.85 -6.77
CA GLN A 124 2.18 -13.87 -8.06
C GLN A 124 3.69 -13.70 -7.92
N ASN A 125 4.21 -13.50 -6.69
CA ASN A 125 5.63 -13.27 -6.45
C ASN A 125 6.14 -12.03 -7.22
N LEU A 126 5.30 -11.00 -7.31
CA LEU A 126 5.61 -9.75 -8.02
C LEU A 126 5.56 -8.57 -7.03
N PRO A 127 6.68 -7.87 -6.83
CA PRO A 127 6.71 -6.74 -5.92
C PRO A 127 6.02 -5.51 -6.50
N ILE A 128 5.35 -4.76 -5.64
CA ILE A 128 5.03 -3.35 -5.86
C ILE A 128 6.34 -2.55 -5.79
N LYS A 129 6.53 -1.61 -6.72
CA LYS A 129 7.69 -0.69 -6.73
C LYS A 129 7.30 0.78 -6.50
N ALA A 130 6.06 1.12 -6.81
CA ALA A 130 5.52 2.46 -6.60
C ALA A 130 4.01 2.41 -6.32
N LEU A 131 3.53 3.43 -5.62
CA LEU A 131 2.11 3.69 -5.44
C LEU A 131 1.79 5.08 -5.97
N ASN A 132 0.63 5.21 -6.60
CA ASN A 132 0.03 6.48 -6.95
C ASN A 132 -1.27 6.58 -6.15
N ILE A 133 -1.39 7.63 -5.34
CA ILE A 133 -2.44 7.83 -4.35
C ILE A 133 -3.02 9.22 -4.55
N ALA A 134 -4.34 9.35 -4.46
CA ALA A 134 -5.02 10.64 -4.39
C ALA A 134 -6.23 10.55 -3.46
N VAL A 135 -6.59 11.67 -2.87
CA VAL A 135 -7.64 11.77 -1.86
C VAL A 135 -8.61 12.91 -2.17
N SER A 136 -9.82 12.84 -1.63
CA SER A 136 -10.79 13.93 -1.57
C SER A 136 -11.32 14.08 -0.15
N GLY A 137 -11.71 15.28 0.24
CA GLY A 137 -12.35 15.55 1.54
C GLY A 137 -11.42 15.40 2.75
N THR A 138 -10.13 15.14 2.55
CA THR A 138 -9.14 14.94 3.62
C THR A 138 -8.07 16.04 3.68
N LYS A 139 -8.19 17.09 2.86
CA LYS A 139 -7.25 18.24 2.76
C LYS A 139 -5.83 17.86 2.31
N GLY A 140 -5.63 16.65 1.81
CA GLY A 140 -4.38 16.16 1.27
C GLY A 140 -3.89 14.87 1.91
N THR A 141 -2.84 14.33 1.32
CA THR A 141 -2.14 13.11 1.73
C THR A 141 -0.63 13.29 1.58
N ALA A 142 0.14 12.68 2.47
CA ALA A 142 1.58 12.56 2.32
C ALA A 142 2.06 11.14 2.64
N GLY A 143 3.27 10.83 2.19
CA GLY A 143 3.87 9.54 2.41
C GLY A 143 5.26 9.38 1.81
N SER A 144 5.84 8.21 2.03
CA SER A 144 7.10 7.76 1.45
C SER A 144 7.09 6.23 1.37
N ALA A 145 7.81 5.66 0.42
CA ALA A 145 8.02 4.23 0.33
C ALA A 145 9.18 3.83 1.26
N PHE A 146 9.00 2.69 1.93
CA PHE A 146 10.09 1.98 2.60
C PHE A 146 10.52 0.86 1.67
N VAL A 147 11.76 0.89 1.20
CA VAL A 147 12.23 0.07 0.07
C VAL A 147 13.43 -0.79 0.45
N HIS A 148 13.66 -1.83 -0.34
CA HIS A 148 14.82 -2.71 -0.20
C HIS A 148 16.12 -1.90 -0.17
N ASP A 149 16.96 -2.18 0.83
CA ASP A 149 18.29 -1.63 0.96
C ASP A 149 19.36 -2.71 0.70
N PRO A 150 20.02 -2.73 -0.47
CA PRO A 150 21.07 -3.70 -0.76
C PRO A 150 22.33 -3.51 0.11
N GLU A 151 22.51 -2.36 0.75
CA GLU A 151 23.65 -2.05 1.61
C GLU A 151 23.35 -2.31 3.10
N SER A 152 22.17 -2.84 3.41
CA SER A 152 21.72 -3.06 4.77
C SER A 152 22.62 -4.02 5.55
N THR A 153 23.03 -3.60 6.74
CA THR A 153 23.81 -4.41 7.69
C THR A 153 22.94 -4.99 8.82
N ASN A 154 21.68 -4.57 8.91
CA ASN A 154 20.74 -4.98 9.96
C ASN A 154 19.51 -5.73 9.40
N GLY A 155 19.54 -6.09 8.12
CA GLY A 155 18.46 -6.80 7.42
C GLY A 155 17.23 -5.94 7.12
N LYS A 156 17.27 -4.63 7.38
CA LYS A 156 16.14 -3.72 7.14
C LYS A 156 16.32 -2.89 5.89
N GLY A 157 15.19 -2.49 5.30
CA GLY A 157 15.15 -1.50 4.23
C GLY A 157 15.41 -0.07 4.72
N HIS A 158 15.12 0.90 3.85
CA HIS A 158 15.24 2.32 4.13
C HIS A 158 14.11 3.13 3.48
N TYR A 159 13.87 4.35 3.98
CA TYR A 159 12.91 5.26 3.35
C TYR A 159 13.47 5.86 2.06
N ASN A 160 12.63 5.93 1.03
CA ASN A 160 12.96 6.61 -0.21
C ASN A 160 12.67 8.13 -0.07
N ALA A 161 13.69 8.90 0.30
CA ALA A 161 13.58 10.35 0.35
C ALA A 161 13.67 10.97 -1.07
N PRO A 162 13.03 12.13 -1.32
CA PRO A 162 12.23 12.91 -0.38
C PRO A 162 10.82 12.33 -0.17
N TRP A 163 10.23 12.63 0.98
CA TRP A 163 8.82 12.36 1.25
C TRP A 163 7.95 13.24 0.34
N SER A 164 6.79 12.73 -0.08
CA SER A 164 5.89 13.44 -1.00
C SER A 164 4.55 13.70 -0.34
N GLY A 165 4.07 14.94 -0.44
CA GLY A 165 2.73 15.36 -0.04
C GLY A 165 1.99 16.07 -1.17
N LYS A 166 0.67 15.94 -1.20
CA LYS A 166 -0.23 16.62 -2.14
C LYS A 166 -1.53 17.00 -1.45
N VAL A 167 -2.13 18.09 -1.91
CA VAL A 167 -3.51 18.46 -1.56
C VAL A 167 -4.50 17.53 -2.26
N ASP A 168 -5.78 17.60 -1.87
CA ASP A 168 -6.86 16.81 -2.48
C ASP A 168 -6.89 16.93 -4.01
N GLY A 169 -7.29 15.84 -4.66
CA GLY A 169 -7.46 15.76 -6.11
C GLY A 169 -6.16 15.68 -6.93
N ILE A 170 -4.98 15.69 -6.31
CA ILE A 170 -3.70 15.64 -7.00
C ILE A 170 -2.99 14.31 -6.75
N ASP A 171 -2.41 13.73 -7.80
CA ASP A 171 -1.64 12.49 -7.74
C ASP A 171 -0.40 12.65 -6.84
N ASN A 172 -0.38 11.93 -5.73
CA ASN A 172 0.79 11.70 -4.89
C ASN A 172 1.47 10.40 -5.31
N TYR A 173 2.76 10.45 -5.67
CA TYR A 173 3.54 9.28 -6.04
C TYR A 173 4.58 8.99 -4.97
N ILE A 174 4.68 7.73 -4.56
CA ILE A 174 5.75 7.21 -3.68
C ILE A 174 6.39 5.97 -4.32
N GLY A 175 7.66 5.73 -4.01
CA GLY A 175 8.47 4.71 -4.70
C GLY A 175 8.97 5.18 -6.07
N SER A 176 9.24 4.24 -6.97
CA SER A 176 9.78 4.54 -8.30
C SER A 176 9.38 3.49 -9.34
N THR A 177 9.12 3.95 -10.57
CA THR A 177 8.80 3.08 -11.72
C THR A 177 10.01 2.78 -12.60
N LYS A 178 11.20 3.25 -12.21
CA LYS A 178 12.44 2.97 -12.95
C LYS A 178 12.72 1.46 -12.98
N LYS A 179 13.41 1.02 -14.05
CA LYS A 179 13.71 -0.40 -14.28
C LYS A 179 14.41 -1.06 -13.08
N ASP A 180 15.38 -0.35 -12.52
CA ASP A 180 16.22 -0.73 -11.38
C ASP A 180 15.67 -0.29 -10.02
N ALA A 181 14.45 0.26 -9.98
CA ALA A 181 13.84 0.66 -8.71
C ALA A 181 13.73 -0.54 -7.76
N PRO A 182 14.09 -0.37 -6.47
CA PRO A 182 13.98 -1.41 -5.47
C PRO A 182 12.52 -1.80 -5.25
N SER A 183 12.31 -3.03 -4.75
CA SER A 183 11.00 -3.46 -4.27
C SER A 183 10.56 -2.59 -3.08
N MET A 184 9.28 -2.25 -3.04
CA MET A 184 8.67 -1.61 -1.87
C MET A 184 8.40 -2.69 -0.82
N LEU A 185 8.98 -2.51 0.36
CA LEU A 185 8.76 -3.38 1.53
C LEU A 185 7.58 -2.89 2.37
N GLY A 186 7.42 -1.57 2.42
CA GLY A 186 6.37 -0.90 3.16
C GLY A 186 6.18 0.53 2.69
N PHE A 187 5.35 1.27 3.39
CA PHE A 187 5.09 2.68 3.16
C PHE A 187 4.70 3.35 4.46
N VAL A 188 4.85 4.66 4.48
CA VAL A 188 4.12 5.55 5.40
C VAL A 188 3.10 6.33 4.62
N ILE A 189 1.91 6.50 5.20
CA ILE A 189 0.84 7.29 4.63
C ILE A 189 0.13 8.07 5.73
N ASN A 190 -0.29 9.29 5.39
CA ASN A 190 -1.23 10.05 6.19
C ASN A 190 -2.27 10.78 5.33
N VAL A 191 -3.24 11.33 6.02
CA VAL A 191 -4.16 12.34 5.51
C VAL A 191 -4.19 13.55 6.45
N GLN A 192 -4.44 14.74 5.92
CA GLN A 192 -4.43 15.96 6.75
C GLN A 192 -5.66 16.10 7.64
N ASP A 193 -6.80 15.53 7.23
CA ASP A 193 -8.07 15.58 7.95
C ASP A 193 -8.76 14.21 7.89
N GLY A 194 -9.17 13.70 9.05
CA GLY A 194 -9.69 12.34 9.21
C GLY A 194 -8.62 11.33 9.65
N VAL A 195 -8.88 10.05 9.39
CA VAL A 195 -8.00 8.92 9.74
C VAL A 195 -7.85 8.07 8.49
N VAL A 196 -6.61 7.76 8.12
CA VAL A 196 -6.35 6.74 7.08
C VAL A 196 -6.13 5.39 7.73
N CYS A 197 -6.77 4.36 7.18
CA CYS A 197 -6.49 2.97 7.52
C CYS A 197 -5.86 2.24 6.34
N GLN A 198 -5.02 1.27 6.64
CA GLN A 198 -4.31 0.46 5.65
C GLN A 198 -4.25 -1.01 6.06
N THR A 199 -4.23 -1.88 5.06
CA THR A 199 -3.69 -3.24 5.19
C THR A 199 -2.79 -3.53 4.00
N ALA A 200 -1.73 -4.29 4.25
CA ALA A 200 -0.73 -4.67 3.27
C ALA A 200 -0.69 -6.20 3.13
N HIS A 201 -0.64 -6.69 1.90
CA HIS A 201 -0.30 -8.06 1.61
C HIS A 201 1.22 -8.16 1.39
N VAL A 202 1.90 -8.77 2.33
CA VAL A 202 3.35 -8.97 2.30
C VAL A 202 3.65 -10.36 1.77
N HIS A 203 4.56 -10.44 0.82
CA HIS A 203 5.02 -11.71 0.25
C HIS A 203 5.43 -12.68 1.37
N ASN A 204 5.02 -13.95 1.27
CA ASN A 204 5.20 -15.01 2.28
C ASN A 204 4.55 -14.80 3.66
N GLU A 205 3.95 -13.65 3.94
CA GLU A 205 3.24 -13.39 5.20
C GLU A 205 1.73 -13.23 5.02
N GLY A 206 1.27 -12.94 3.80
CA GLY A 206 -0.14 -12.72 3.52
C GLY A 206 -0.61 -11.32 3.90
N TRP A 207 -1.93 -11.18 4.09
CA TRP A 207 -2.52 -9.93 4.58
C TRP A 207 -2.19 -9.71 6.05
N HIS A 208 -1.59 -8.57 6.35
CA HIS A 208 -1.45 -8.07 7.71
C HIS A 208 -2.79 -7.53 8.23
N GLY A 209 -2.88 -7.34 9.55
CA GLY A 209 -4.06 -6.74 10.18
C GLY A 209 -4.35 -5.32 9.68
N LEU A 210 -5.61 -4.89 9.81
CA LEU A 210 -5.99 -3.50 9.56
C LEU A 210 -5.32 -2.61 10.61
N GLY A 211 -4.52 -1.65 10.15
CA GLY A 211 -4.00 -0.57 10.98
C GLY A 211 -4.62 0.76 10.58
N CYS A 212 -4.84 1.65 11.54
CA CYS A 212 -5.31 3.01 11.29
C CYS A 212 -4.39 4.03 11.96
N ASP A 213 -4.21 5.19 11.34
CA ASP A 213 -3.57 6.33 11.98
C ASP A 213 -4.33 6.70 13.27
N GLU A 214 -3.59 7.07 14.31
CA GLU A 214 -4.15 7.34 15.64
C GLU A 214 -4.45 8.84 15.79
N PRO A 215 -5.70 9.23 16.10
CA PRO A 215 -6.02 10.61 16.39
C PRO A 215 -5.17 11.16 17.57
N GLY A 216 -4.34 12.16 17.29
CA GLY A 216 -3.44 12.77 18.28
C GLY A 216 -2.09 12.06 18.47
N GLY A 217 -1.80 11.04 17.66
CA GLY A 217 -0.48 10.41 17.54
C GLY A 217 0.43 11.16 16.56
N ASP A 218 1.34 10.43 15.91
CA ASP A 218 2.29 11.03 14.96
C ASP A 218 1.64 11.49 13.63
N HIS A 219 0.33 11.25 13.45
CA HIS A 219 -0.46 11.60 12.27
C HIS A 219 0.07 10.98 10.97
N TRP A 220 0.50 9.72 11.05
CA TRP A 220 0.82 8.83 9.93
C TRP A 220 0.82 7.39 10.41
N ILE A 221 0.62 6.46 9.47
CA ILE A 221 0.71 5.02 9.74
C ILE A 221 1.69 4.33 8.79
N PHE A 222 2.46 3.39 9.33
CA PHE A 222 3.25 2.44 8.55
C PHE A 222 2.43 1.23 8.14
N GLY A 223 2.60 0.76 6.91
CA GLY A 223 2.12 -0.53 6.44
C GLY A 223 3.20 -1.32 5.71
N GLY A 224 3.19 -2.65 5.86
CA GLY A 224 4.14 -3.56 5.24
C GLY A 224 5.16 -4.13 6.23
N THR A 225 6.39 -4.30 5.77
CA THR A 225 7.47 -4.90 6.56
C THR A 225 8.74 -4.05 6.53
N LEU A 226 9.53 -4.20 7.58
CA LEU A 226 10.86 -3.59 7.66
C LEU A 226 11.95 -4.51 7.09
N SER A 227 11.66 -5.80 6.88
CA SER A 227 12.66 -6.79 6.44
C SER A 227 12.96 -6.67 4.95
N ASN A 228 14.24 -6.72 4.58
CA ASN A 228 14.69 -6.79 3.19
C ASN A 228 14.34 -8.12 2.50
N ASP A 229 14.00 -9.16 3.26
CA ASP A 229 13.69 -10.49 2.70
C ASP A 229 12.27 -10.60 2.14
N LEU A 230 11.46 -9.54 2.29
CA LEU A 230 10.04 -9.52 2.00
C LEU A 230 9.69 -8.31 1.12
N TRP A 231 8.47 -8.25 0.57
CA TRP A 231 7.99 -7.09 -0.18
C TRP A 231 6.48 -7.02 -0.21
N LEU A 232 5.95 -5.85 -0.57
CA LEU A 232 4.52 -5.67 -0.81
C LEU A 232 4.11 -6.29 -2.15
N GLU A 233 3.03 -7.06 -2.16
CA GLU A 233 2.38 -7.52 -3.39
C GLU A 233 1.05 -6.79 -3.65
N ALA A 234 0.32 -6.43 -2.59
CA ALA A 234 -0.94 -5.70 -2.67
C ALA A 234 -1.19 -4.80 -1.45
N VAL A 235 -2.06 -3.80 -1.60
CA VAL A 235 -2.47 -2.87 -0.54
C VAL A 235 -3.97 -2.59 -0.61
N LYS A 236 -4.54 -2.15 0.52
CA LYS A 236 -5.88 -1.55 0.63
C LYS A 236 -5.83 -0.37 1.58
N PHE A 237 -6.45 0.74 1.20
CA PHE A 237 -6.57 1.98 1.99
C PHE A 237 -8.03 2.44 2.12
N THR A 238 -8.38 3.07 3.25
CA THR A 238 -9.68 3.72 3.50
C THR A 238 -9.48 5.02 4.30
N VAL A 239 -10.43 5.97 4.21
CA VAL A 239 -10.46 7.27 4.94
C VAL A 239 -11.85 7.62 5.49
#